data_AF-A0AA43TNG6-F1
#
_entry.id   AF-A0AA43TNG6-F1
#
_cell.length_a   1.000
_cell.length_b   1.000
_cell.length_c   1.000
_cell.angle_alpha   90.00
_cell.angle_beta   90.00
_cell.angle_gamma   90.00
#
_symmetry.space_group_name_H-M   'P 1'
#
loop_
_entity.id
_entity.type
_entity.pdbx_description
1 polymer ?
#
loop_
_entity_poly.entity_id
_entity_poly.type
_entity_poly.pdbx_seq_one_letter_code
_entity_poly.pdbx_strand_id
1 'polypeptide(L)'
;MLNNTSIRNSSFNEDKPVKNAAENDRKIKYFGSGNYQLTKKDIRYIAYGACFLGSGGGGSIGLARLFIEKMIDDIDTMHYVNPDNLEATRNVAFVAILGSPDKMFEGFGETASLNAFLKMDNYLIQSGQEPLGYLIPVEMGAINTLIPFIISARKGISVINGDPCGRAMPELSMTLFNINKLPLNPVILASDTDDSGHYQKITIQVKDANDAENQARKFCKSNNSIAGLACYPMQGADLNCSVLSGKNWAKFNQWTVGLAWNLGQNILESKNYNDFLKFLDSLSLTSYILFEGIITHKEEREISGFDAGKITVSNRNETFFIYYKNEGLLAWNVTKKCYAAMGPDSINFLTKKNAQPFSNADINSDPGKNPENIPLGTEVGIIGLCAYEKLQDTVLVNLFLSNIQETLAAFPEDHIPIPDSYISLTALMSHYNK
;
A
#
# COMPACT_ATOMS: atom_id res chain seq x y z
N MET A 1 38.22 46.31 -45.67
CA MET A 1 36.78 46.41 -45.95
C MET A 1 36.08 45.36 -45.12
N LEU A 2 35.45 45.78 -44.03
CA LEU A 2 34.51 44.99 -43.23
C LEU A 2 33.11 45.22 -43.82
N ASN A 3 32.29 44.17 -43.94
CA ASN A 3 30.89 44.16 -43.50
C ASN A 3 30.13 42.85 -43.79
N ASN A 4 29.44 42.40 -42.72
CA ASN A 4 28.05 41.92 -42.61
C ASN A 4 27.54 40.68 -43.36
N THR A 5 27.08 39.67 -42.60
CA THR A 5 25.68 39.24 -42.34
C THR A 5 25.66 37.80 -41.80
N SER A 6 24.77 37.30 -40.95
CA SER A 6 23.89 37.80 -39.88
C SER A 6 23.42 36.55 -39.11
N ILE A 7 23.50 36.57 -37.78
CA ILE A 7 22.98 35.48 -36.93
C ILE A 7 21.45 35.58 -36.89
N ARG A 8 20.75 34.52 -37.28
CA ARG A 8 19.28 34.44 -37.13
C ARG A 8 18.93 34.21 -35.66
N ASN A 9 18.44 35.27 -35.03
CA ASN A 9 17.61 35.19 -33.82
C ASN A 9 16.33 34.40 -34.14
N SER A 10 16.17 33.21 -33.56
CA SER A 10 14.85 32.64 -33.35
C SER A 10 14.37 33.09 -31.97
N SER A 11 13.42 34.01 -31.98
CA SER A 11 12.69 34.53 -30.83
C SER A 11 12.23 33.41 -29.90
N PHE A 12 12.73 33.43 -28.67
CA PHE A 12 12.02 32.86 -27.53
C PHE A 12 10.66 33.56 -27.48
N ASN A 13 9.59 32.79 -27.69
CA ASN A 13 8.26 33.25 -27.32
C ASN A 13 8.22 33.29 -25.80
N GLU A 14 8.29 34.50 -25.26
CA GLU A 14 7.78 34.85 -23.95
C GLU A 14 6.28 34.53 -23.86
N ASP A 15 5.87 34.10 -22.67
CA ASP A 15 4.51 34.11 -22.15
C ASP A 15 3.43 33.33 -22.91
N LYS A 16 3.49 32.00 -22.80
CA LYS A 16 2.26 31.24 -22.60
C LYS A 16 2.22 30.76 -21.15
N PRO A 17 1.16 31.04 -20.37
CA PRO A 17 1.05 30.51 -19.03
C PRO A 17 1.08 28.98 -19.15
N VAL A 18 2.07 28.37 -18.48
CA VAL A 18 2.07 26.94 -18.19
C VAL A 18 0.72 26.68 -17.51
N LYS A 19 -0.20 26.03 -18.23
CA LYS A 19 -1.50 25.64 -17.66
C LYS A 19 -1.21 24.89 -16.37
N ASN A 20 -1.80 25.37 -15.27
CA ASN A 20 -1.69 24.77 -13.94
C ASN A 20 -1.76 23.24 -14.05
N ALA A 21 -0.74 22.58 -13.48
CA ALA A 21 -0.85 21.17 -13.12
C ALA A 21 -2.21 20.97 -12.44
N ALA A 22 -2.90 19.88 -12.80
CA ALA A 22 -4.20 19.56 -12.20
C ALA A 22 -4.10 19.78 -10.69
N GLU A 23 -4.95 20.66 -10.14
CA GLU A 23 -4.90 21.00 -8.72
C GLU A 23 -4.89 19.70 -7.92
N ASN A 24 -3.92 19.58 -7.01
CA ASN A 24 -3.88 18.47 -6.06
C ASN A 24 -5.16 18.55 -5.20
N ASP A 25 -6.18 17.78 -5.57
CA ASP A 25 -7.52 17.80 -4.96
C ASP A 25 -7.52 17.59 -3.43
N ARG A 26 -6.39 17.17 -2.84
CA ARG A 26 -6.32 16.69 -1.45
C ARG A 26 -5.47 17.51 -0.48
N LYS A 27 -4.95 18.69 -0.85
CA LYS A 27 -4.07 19.52 0.02
C LYS A 27 -2.96 18.69 0.72
N ILE A 28 -2.46 17.66 0.07
CA ILE A 28 -1.38 16.81 0.55
C ILE A 28 -0.09 17.62 0.47
N LYS A 29 0.81 17.53 1.48
CA LYS A 29 2.17 18.10 1.38
C LYS A 29 2.75 17.82 0.00
N TYR A 30 2.83 18.89 -0.78
CA TYR A 30 3.51 18.92 -2.05
C TYR A 30 4.97 19.08 -1.71
N PHE A 31 5.71 17.97 -1.73
CA PHE A 31 7.16 18.02 -1.79
C PHE A 31 7.51 18.58 -3.17
N GLY A 32 7.32 19.89 -3.41
CA GLY A 32 7.57 20.70 -4.62
C GLY A 32 7.77 20.03 -6.00
N SER A 33 8.48 20.73 -6.88
CA SER A 33 8.64 20.36 -8.30
C SER A 33 9.93 19.58 -8.62
N GLY A 34 10.77 19.26 -7.63
CA GLY A 34 12.03 18.52 -7.80
C GLY A 34 11.99 17.10 -7.23
N ASN A 35 13.04 16.31 -7.48
CA ASN A 35 13.25 15.00 -6.86
C ASN A 35 13.62 15.20 -5.38
N TYR A 36 12.77 14.81 -4.44
CA TYR A 36 13.01 15.04 -3.01
C TYR A 36 13.84 13.93 -2.39
N GLN A 37 14.72 14.35 -1.49
CA GLN A 37 15.43 13.52 -0.54
C GLN A 37 14.57 13.37 0.72
N LEU A 38 14.41 12.14 1.19
CA LEU A 38 13.69 11.77 2.39
C LEU A 38 14.69 11.21 3.41
N THR A 39 14.51 11.62 4.66
CA THR A 39 15.30 11.13 5.79
C THR A 39 14.69 9.87 6.38
N LYS A 40 15.43 9.16 7.24
CA LYS A 40 14.87 8.05 8.05
C LYS A 40 13.62 8.47 8.82
N LYS A 41 13.56 9.70 9.33
CA LYS A 41 12.37 10.25 10.01
C LYS A 41 11.17 10.38 9.07
N ASP A 42 11.37 10.81 7.83
CA ASP A 42 10.30 10.88 6.84
C ASP A 42 9.77 9.50 6.46
N ILE A 43 10.65 8.49 6.36
CA ILE A 43 10.24 7.12 6.11
C ILE A 43 9.39 6.57 7.27
N ARG A 44 9.70 6.93 8.52
CA ARG A 44 8.83 6.59 9.67
C ARG A 44 7.45 7.20 9.52
N TYR A 45 7.33 8.46 9.11
CA TYR A 45 6.01 9.05 8.84
C TYR A 45 5.27 8.30 7.73
N ILE A 46 5.95 7.99 6.62
CA ILE A 46 5.32 7.23 5.52
C ILE A 46 4.83 5.87 6.02
N ALA A 47 5.63 5.11 6.78
CA ALA A 47 5.24 3.79 7.27
C ALA A 47 3.99 3.84 8.18
N TYR A 48 3.93 4.80 9.10
CA TYR A 48 2.76 4.94 10.00
C TYR A 48 1.51 5.37 9.24
N GLY A 49 1.60 6.34 8.33
CA GLY A 49 0.44 6.73 7.53
C GLY A 49 0.01 5.67 6.52
N ALA A 50 0.95 4.93 5.93
CA ALA A 50 0.66 3.80 5.04
C ALA A 50 -0.02 2.65 5.80
N CYS A 51 0.36 2.41 7.07
CA CYS A 51 -0.35 1.47 7.94
C CYS A 51 -1.80 1.89 8.14
N PHE A 52 -2.07 3.18 8.42
CA PHE A 52 -3.43 3.68 8.53
C PHE A 52 -4.23 3.52 7.24
N LEU A 53 -3.62 3.76 6.07
CA LEU A 53 -4.28 3.61 4.77
C LEU A 53 -4.45 2.13 4.33
N GLY A 54 -3.76 1.20 4.98
CA GLY A 54 -3.67 -0.20 4.58
C GLY A 54 -4.90 -1.05 4.87
N SER A 55 -5.98 -0.48 5.43
CA SER A 55 -7.22 -1.21 5.72
C SER A 55 -6.99 -2.49 6.53
N GLY A 56 -6.05 -2.47 7.48
CA GLY A 56 -5.73 -3.63 8.32
C GLY A 56 -4.71 -4.61 7.75
N GLY A 57 -4.21 -4.47 6.51
CA GLY A 57 -3.14 -5.34 5.99
C GLY A 57 -1.92 -4.58 5.47
N GLY A 58 -1.24 -5.13 4.47
CA GLY A 58 0.00 -4.57 3.91
C GLY A 58 1.22 -4.58 4.85
N GLY A 59 1.16 -5.39 5.90
CA GLY A 59 2.23 -5.65 6.86
C GLY A 59 2.12 -4.90 8.19
N SER A 60 2.72 -5.49 9.23
CA SER A 60 2.75 -4.97 10.61
C SER A 60 3.53 -3.66 10.72
N ILE A 61 2.99 -2.70 11.48
CA ILE A 61 3.71 -1.46 11.79
C ILE A 61 4.92 -1.71 12.70
N GLY A 62 4.81 -2.68 13.61
CA GLY A 62 5.92 -3.08 14.46
C GLY A 62 7.06 -3.71 13.68
N LEU A 63 6.75 -4.54 12.69
CA LEU A 63 7.75 -5.07 11.77
C LEU A 63 8.38 -3.94 10.93
N ALA A 64 7.57 -2.99 10.44
CA ALA A 64 8.07 -1.86 9.68
C ALA A 64 9.04 -1.01 10.52
N ARG A 65 8.74 -0.83 11.81
CA ARG A 65 9.65 -0.18 12.76
C ARG A 65 10.98 -0.93 12.87
N LEU A 66 10.96 -2.26 13.02
CA LEU A 66 12.17 -3.08 13.07
C LEU A 66 12.99 -2.99 11.78
N PHE A 67 12.33 -3.02 10.62
CA PHE A 67 13.00 -2.90 9.33
C PHE A 67 13.64 -1.53 9.14
N ILE A 68 12.94 -0.44 9.49
CA ILE A 68 13.51 0.91 9.45
C ILE A 68 14.74 1.00 10.36
N GLU A 69 14.69 0.47 11.58
CA GLU A 69 15.82 0.57 12.49
C GLU A 69 17.03 -0.27 12.06
N LYS A 70 16.80 -1.42 11.44
CA LYS A 70 17.88 -2.32 11.01
C LYS A 70 18.45 -2.00 9.63
N MET A 71 17.64 -1.45 8.72
CA MET A 71 17.96 -1.41 7.29
C MET A 71 18.14 0.00 6.72
N ILE A 72 17.88 1.04 7.53
CA ILE A 72 18.04 2.44 7.14
C ILE A 72 18.87 3.14 8.24
N ASP A 73 20.02 3.68 7.84
CA ASP A 73 20.89 4.48 8.70
C ASP A 73 20.44 5.95 8.72
N ASP A 74 20.80 6.70 9.76
CA ASP A 74 20.43 8.12 9.86
C ASP A 74 21.07 9.00 8.78
N ILE A 75 22.18 8.53 8.19
CA ILE A 75 22.87 9.18 7.07
C ILE A 75 22.27 8.84 5.71
N ASP A 76 21.43 7.81 5.65
CA ASP A 76 20.84 7.37 4.38
C ASP A 76 19.88 8.42 3.85
N THR A 77 19.89 8.54 2.53
CA THR A 77 19.02 9.43 1.79
C THR A 77 18.19 8.62 0.82
N MET A 78 16.88 8.69 0.97
CA MET A 78 15.94 8.03 0.08
C MET A 78 15.39 9.03 -0.92
N HIS A 79 15.14 8.59 -2.14
CA HIS A 79 14.68 9.46 -3.22
C HIS A 79 13.22 9.20 -3.54
N TYR A 80 12.54 10.27 -3.92
CA TYR A 80 11.11 10.28 -4.20
C TYR A 80 10.82 11.14 -5.43
N VAL A 81 9.87 10.70 -6.26
CA VAL A 81 9.47 11.37 -7.49
C VAL A 81 7.94 11.49 -7.59
N ASN A 82 7.46 12.68 -7.95
CA ASN A 82 6.04 12.90 -8.19
C ASN A 82 5.63 12.38 -9.59
N PRO A 83 4.39 11.88 -9.75
CA PRO A 83 3.86 11.40 -11.03
C PRO A 83 4.06 12.33 -12.22
N ASP A 84 3.98 13.64 -11.98
CA ASP A 84 4.12 14.66 -13.03
C ASP A 84 5.55 14.79 -13.56
N ASN A 85 6.53 14.35 -12.78
CA ASN A 85 7.97 14.45 -13.04
C ASN A 85 8.58 13.14 -13.54
N LEU A 86 7.76 12.12 -13.76
CA LEU A 86 8.26 10.82 -14.21
C LEU A 86 8.81 10.94 -15.65
N GLU A 87 10.01 10.43 -15.84
CA GLU A 87 10.67 10.38 -17.15
C GLU A 87 10.08 9.26 -18.00
N ALA A 88 9.63 9.58 -19.21
CA ALA A 88 8.88 8.65 -20.07
C ALA A 88 9.61 7.33 -20.37
N THR A 89 10.93 7.36 -20.58
CA THR A 89 11.72 6.17 -20.97
C THR A 89 12.37 5.47 -19.78
N ARG A 90 12.18 5.99 -18.56
CA ARG A 90 12.89 5.49 -17.38
C ARG A 90 12.16 4.28 -16.81
N ASN A 91 12.91 3.22 -16.56
CA ASN A 91 12.36 1.93 -16.17
C ASN A 91 11.80 1.94 -14.75
N VAL A 92 10.66 1.28 -14.58
CA VAL A 92 9.86 1.15 -13.36
C VAL A 92 9.63 -0.34 -13.10
N ALA A 93 9.62 -0.76 -11.83
CA ALA A 93 9.14 -2.08 -11.44
C ALA A 93 8.41 -2.05 -10.10
N PHE A 94 7.57 -3.07 -9.87
CA PHE A 94 7.12 -3.45 -8.54
C PHE A 94 8.22 -4.22 -7.84
N VAL A 95 8.44 -3.88 -6.58
CA VAL A 95 9.20 -4.73 -5.66
C VAL A 95 8.47 -4.79 -4.33
N ALA A 96 8.22 -6.01 -3.87
CA ALA A 96 7.47 -6.29 -2.66
C ALA A 96 8.14 -7.42 -1.86
N ILE A 97 7.59 -7.68 -0.68
CA ILE A 97 7.86 -8.87 0.09
C ILE A 97 6.55 -9.60 0.36
N LEU A 98 6.56 -10.91 0.30
CA LEU A 98 5.49 -11.75 0.80
C LEU A 98 6.07 -12.80 1.75
N GLY A 99 5.26 -13.24 2.72
CA GLY A 99 5.66 -14.26 3.66
C GLY A 99 4.96 -14.16 4.99
N SER A 100 5.35 -15.04 5.90
CA SER A 100 4.78 -15.11 7.25
C SER A 100 5.31 -13.96 8.11
N PRO A 101 4.44 -13.14 8.72
CA PRO A 101 4.85 -12.12 9.69
C PRO A 101 5.71 -12.70 10.82
N ASP A 102 5.40 -13.90 11.32
CA ASP A 102 6.16 -14.57 12.39
C ASP A 102 7.62 -14.81 11.98
N LYS A 103 7.84 -15.26 10.74
CA LYS A 103 9.19 -15.43 10.19
C LYS A 103 9.91 -14.10 10.02
N MET A 104 9.21 -13.05 9.62
CA MET A 104 9.83 -11.73 9.54
C MET A 104 10.23 -11.21 10.92
N PHE A 105 9.43 -11.45 11.96
CA PHE A 105 9.78 -11.14 13.35
C PHE A 105 10.95 -11.99 13.91
N GLU A 106 11.19 -13.18 13.35
CA GLU A 106 12.38 -14.00 13.66
C GLU A 106 13.67 -13.47 13.00
N GLY A 107 13.59 -12.42 12.18
CA GLY A 107 14.74 -11.80 11.51
C GLY A 107 14.93 -12.22 10.05
N PHE A 108 13.93 -12.89 9.45
CA PHE A 108 13.91 -13.10 8.01
C PHE A 108 13.26 -11.91 7.28
N GLY A 109 13.42 -11.85 5.97
CA GLY A 109 12.87 -10.83 5.06
C GLY A 109 13.80 -9.66 4.76
N GLU A 110 15.00 -9.63 5.32
CA GLU A 110 15.90 -8.46 5.24
C GLU A 110 16.57 -8.28 3.86
N THR A 111 16.63 -9.34 3.06
CA THR A 111 17.37 -9.34 1.79
C THR A 111 16.56 -9.81 0.60
N ALA A 112 15.48 -10.57 0.82
CA ALA A 112 14.68 -11.18 -0.25
C ALA A 112 14.21 -10.16 -1.31
N SER A 113 13.64 -9.02 -0.91
CA SER A 113 13.20 -7.98 -1.85
C SER A 113 14.34 -7.28 -2.56
N LEU A 114 15.48 -7.06 -1.89
CA LEU A 114 16.67 -6.50 -2.54
C LEU A 114 17.23 -7.49 -3.58
N ASN A 115 17.24 -8.79 -3.27
CA ASN A 115 17.65 -9.84 -4.20
C ASN A 115 16.75 -9.88 -5.44
N ALA A 116 15.43 -9.78 -5.26
CA ALA A 116 14.47 -9.71 -6.36
C ALA A 116 14.67 -8.45 -7.21
N PHE A 117 14.84 -7.29 -6.57
CA PHE A 117 15.19 -6.03 -7.23
C PHE A 117 16.45 -6.16 -8.09
N LEU A 118 17.55 -6.65 -7.52
CA LEU A 118 18.83 -6.82 -8.23
C LEU A 118 18.68 -7.75 -9.43
N LYS A 119 17.80 -8.75 -9.35
CA LYS A 119 17.56 -9.66 -10.47
C LYS A 119 16.70 -9.03 -11.57
N MET A 120 15.71 -8.21 -11.22
CA MET A 120 14.96 -7.44 -12.20
C MET A 120 15.85 -6.42 -12.92
N ASP A 121 16.66 -5.69 -12.18
CA ASP A 121 17.60 -4.71 -12.73
C ASP A 121 18.57 -5.35 -13.73
N ASN A 122 19.20 -6.47 -13.34
CA ASN A 122 20.06 -7.25 -14.23
C ASN A 122 19.33 -7.81 -15.46
N TYR A 123 18.07 -8.25 -15.30
CA TYR A 123 17.27 -8.77 -16.41
C TYR A 123 17.02 -7.68 -17.47
N LEU A 124 16.70 -6.45 -17.04
CA LEU A 124 16.50 -5.31 -17.94
C LEU A 124 17.78 -4.96 -18.69
N ILE A 125 18.91 -4.87 -17.98
CA ILE A 125 20.23 -4.59 -18.58
C ILE A 125 20.60 -5.66 -19.62
N GLN A 126 20.45 -6.94 -19.28
CA GLN A 126 20.72 -8.05 -20.21
C GLN A 126 19.79 -8.07 -21.42
N SER A 127 18.59 -7.49 -21.28
CA SER A 127 17.61 -7.32 -22.36
C SER A 127 17.87 -6.06 -23.20
N GLY A 128 18.98 -5.33 -22.97
CA GLY A 128 19.36 -4.14 -23.70
C GLY A 128 18.62 -2.86 -23.29
N GLN A 129 18.01 -2.85 -22.10
CA GLN A 129 17.36 -1.67 -21.53
C GLN A 129 18.24 -0.99 -20.48
N GLU A 130 17.90 0.26 -20.13
CA GLU A 130 18.50 0.97 -18.99
C GLU A 130 18.19 0.26 -17.65
N PRO A 131 19.00 0.47 -16.60
CA PRO A 131 18.68 -0.01 -15.26
C PRO A 131 17.37 0.58 -14.72
N LEU A 132 16.83 -0.02 -13.66
CA LEU A 132 15.67 0.50 -12.95
C LEU A 132 15.96 1.90 -12.42
N GLY A 133 15.13 2.85 -12.86
CA GLY A 133 15.20 4.24 -12.41
C GLY A 133 14.18 4.58 -11.34
N TYR A 134 13.05 3.86 -11.33
CA TYR A 134 11.95 4.07 -10.41
C TYR A 134 11.46 2.76 -9.80
N LEU A 135 11.04 2.84 -8.54
CA LEU A 135 10.20 1.83 -7.90
C LEU A 135 8.87 2.47 -7.53
N ILE A 136 7.81 1.68 -7.50
CA ILE A 136 6.51 2.14 -7.01
C ILE A 136 6.03 1.13 -5.96
N PRO A 137 5.51 1.59 -4.81
CA PRO A 137 4.82 0.74 -3.85
C PRO A 137 3.77 -0.15 -4.52
N VAL A 138 3.74 -1.44 -4.16
CA VAL A 138 2.72 -2.36 -4.66
C VAL A 138 1.33 -2.02 -4.10
N GLU A 139 1.28 -1.42 -2.91
CA GLU A 139 0.06 -0.99 -2.23
C GLU A 139 0.40 -0.02 -1.08
N MET A 140 -0.64 0.59 -0.50
CA MET A 140 -0.51 1.29 0.78
C MET A 140 -0.57 0.31 1.94
N GLY A 141 0.53 0.20 2.68
CA GLY A 141 0.70 -0.70 3.82
C GLY A 141 2.06 -0.52 4.46
N ALA A 142 2.20 -0.80 5.75
CA ALA A 142 3.40 -0.43 6.51
C ALA A 142 4.69 -1.01 5.90
N ILE A 143 4.66 -2.28 5.47
CA ILE A 143 5.81 -2.98 4.91
C ILE A 143 5.90 -2.78 3.40
N ASN A 144 4.81 -3.04 2.68
CA ASN A 144 4.84 -3.03 1.21
C ASN A 144 5.02 -1.62 0.61
N THR A 145 4.71 -0.55 1.36
CA THR A 145 5.14 0.80 1.02
C THR A 145 6.61 1.08 1.39
N LEU A 146 7.11 0.47 2.48
CA LEU A 146 8.47 0.67 2.98
C LEU A 146 9.55 -0.02 2.13
N ILE A 147 9.28 -1.21 1.57
CA ILE A 147 10.28 -1.99 0.81
C ILE A 147 10.97 -1.17 -0.31
N PRO A 148 10.25 -0.44 -1.18
CA PRO A 148 10.87 0.45 -2.16
C PRO A 148 11.82 1.49 -1.55
N PHE A 149 11.51 2.03 -0.37
CA PHE A 149 12.36 3.01 0.31
C PHE A 149 13.61 2.39 0.94
N ILE A 150 13.53 1.16 1.44
CA ILE A 150 14.73 0.42 1.88
C ILE A 150 15.68 0.19 0.70
N ILE A 151 15.14 -0.16 -0.46
CA ILE A 151 15.94 -0.32 -1.69
C ILE A 151 16.49 1.04 -2.14
N SER A 152 15.68 2.10 -2.05
CA SER A 152 16.10 3.48 -2.33
C SER A 152 17.31 3.89 -1.50
N ALA A 153 17.30 3.63 -0.19
CA ALA A 153 18.42 3.91 0.72
C ALA A 153 19.73 3.25 0.24
N ARG A 154 19.64 1.99 -0.21
CA ARG A 154 20.80 1.18 -0.61
C ARG A 154 21.27 1.41 -2.04
N LYS A 155 20.40 1.89 -2.93
CA LYS A 155 20.64 1.92 -4.39
C LYS A 155 20.44 3.28 -5.05
N GLY A 156 19.97 4.29 -4.31
CA GLY A 156 19.72 5.63 -4.84
C GLY A 156 18.56 5.72 -5.82
N ILE A 157 17.67 4.72 -5.84
CA ILE A 157 16.52 4.68 -6.77
C ILE A 157 15.37 5.52 -6.23
N SER A 158 14.69 6.24 -7.12
CA SER A 158 13.55 7.07 -6.72
C SER A 158 12.26 6.25 -6.58
N VAL A 159 11.49 6.52 -5.52
CA VAL A 159 10.19 5.89 -5.28
C VAL A 159 9.08 6.82 -5.79
N ILE A 160 8.20 6.29 -6.63
CA ILE A 160 7.06 7.02 -7.20
C ILE A 160 6.04 7.32 -6.10
N ASN A 161 5.58 8.56 -6.08
CA ASN A 161 4.48 8.99 -5.24
C ASN A 161 3.12 8.50 -5.76
N GLY A 162 2.84 7.24 -5.48
CA GLY A 162 1.59 6.61 -5.84
C GLY A 162 1.69 5.11 -5.65
N ASP A 163 0.57 4.43 -5.89
CA ASP A 163 0.48 2.98 -5.84
C ASP A 163 -0.75 2.53 -6.65
N PRO A 164 -0.83 1.26 -7.08
CA PRO A 164 -1.94 0.79 -7.90
C PRO A 164 -3.23 0.50 -7.12
N CYS A 165 -3.27 0.68 -5.79
CA CYS A 165 -4.35 0.15 -4.95
C CYS A 165 -5.00 1.20 -4.05
N GLY A 166 -4.28 2.21 -3.55
CA GLY A 166 -4.76 3.22 -2.60
C GLY A 166 -5.05 2.71 -1.18
N ARG A 167 -4.95 1.39 -0.99
CA ARG A 167 -5.08 0.58 0.24
C ARG A 167 -4.30 -0.73 0.03
N ALA A 168 -4.18 -1.58 1.03
CA ALA A 168 -3.70 -2.94 0.80
C ALA A 168 -4.80 -3.83 0.20
N MET A 169 -4.39 -4.85 -0.54
CA MET A 169 -5.29 -5.78 -1.24
C MET A 169 -4.92 -7.26 -0.96
N PRO A 170 -5.92 -8.16 -0.89
CA PRO A 170 -5.66 -9.58 -0.68
C PRO A 170 -4.80 -10.22 -1.77
N GLU A 171 -4.99 -9.83 -3.04
CA GLU A 171 -4.45 -10.54 -4.19
C GLU A 171 -3.89 -9.57 -5.26
N LEU A 172 -2.77 -9.95 -5.89
CA LEU A 172 -2.13 -9.16 -6.95
C LEU A 172 -3.07 -8.83 -8.13
N SER A 173 -4.06 -9.69 -8.38
CA SER A 173 -5.07 -9.51 -9.43
C SER A 173 -5.99 -8.31 -9.21
N MET A 174 -6.03 -7.78 -7.98
CA MET A 174 -6.85 -6.63 -7.58
C MET A 174 -6.13 -5.28 -7.78
N THR A 175 -4.90 -5.29 -8.31
CA THR A 175 -4.17 -4.05 -8.62
C THR A 175 -4.75 -3.34 -9.85
N LEU A 176 -4.76 -2.01 -9.86
CA LEU A 176 -5.09 -1.25 -11.08
C LEU A 176 -4.18 -1.62 -12.25
N PHE A 177 -2.95 -2.09 -12.00
CA PHE A 177 -2.05 -2.55 -13.04
C PHE A 177 -2.57 -3.79 -13.77
N ASN A 178 -3.08 -4.77 -13.02
CA ASN A 178 -3.72 -5.94 -13.61
C ASN A 178 -4.97 -5.55 -14.42
N ILE A 179 -5.85 -4.73 -13.85
CA ILE A 179 -7.10 -4.31 -14.50
C ILE A 179 -6.83 -3.50 -15.78
N ASN A 180 -5.81 -2.65 -15.76
CA ASN A 180 -5.36 -1.89 -16.92
C ASN A 180 -4.41 -2.68 -17.85
N LYS A 181 -4.22 -3.99 -17.62
CA LYS A 181 -3.44 -4.90 -18.46
C LYS A 181 -2.00 -4.43 -18.70
N LEU A 182 -1.37 -3.86 -17.68
CA LEU A 182 0.04 -3.52 -17.71
C LEU A 182 0.92 -4.78 -17.78
N PRO A 183 2.11 -4.70 -18.40
CA PRO A 183 2.95 -5.87 -18.64
C PRO A 183 3.43 -6.46 -17.32
N LEU A 184 2.93 -7.63 -16.94
CA LEU A 184 3.27 -8.31 -15.69
C LEU A 184 4.67 -8.94 -15.70
N ASN A 185 5.10 -9.42 -16.86
CA ASN A 185 6.24 -10.31 -17.00
C ASN A 185 7.58 -9.61 -17.34
N PRO A 186 8.72 -10.23 -16.96
CA PRO A 186 8.84 -11.43 -16.13
C PRO A 186 8.41 -11.20 -14.68
N VAL A 187 8.08 -12.29 -13.99
CA VAL A 187 7.99 -12.33 -12.53
C VAL A 187 9.27 -12.93 -11.97
N ILE A 188 9.87 -12.24 -11.01
CA ILE A 188 11.10 -12.64 -10.34
C ILE A 188 10.80 -12.87 -8.87
N LEU A 189 11.25 -14.03 -8.39
CA LEU A 189 11.13 -14.43 -6.99
C LEU A 189 12.52 -14.70 -6.44
N ALA A 190 12.80 -14.21 -5.25
CA ALA A 190 14.07 -14.45 -4.56
C ALA A 190 13.85 -14.71 -3.07
N SER A 191 14.63 -15.63 -2.50
CA SER A 191 14.66 -15.86 -1.06
C SER A 191 15.58 -14.86 -0.37
N ASP A 192 15.58 -14.87 0.96
CA ASP A 192 16.68 -14.28 1.70
C ASP A 192 18.01 -14.96 1.38
N THR A 193 19.06 -14.19 1.62
CA THR A 193 20.45 -14.62 1.67
C THR A 193 20.71 -15.34 2.98
N ASP A 194 21.20 -16.57 2.89
CA ASP A 194 21.64 -17.36 4.04
C ASP A 194 23.00 -16.90 4.58
N ASP A 195 23.43 -17.47 5.70
CA ASP A 195 24.70 -17.14 6.38
C ASP A 195 25.94 -17.42 5.50
N SER A 196 25.80 -18.25 4.46
CA SER A 196 26.87 -18.55 3.49
C SER A 196 26.91 -17.57 2.31
N GLY A 197 25.98 -16.61 2.27
CA GLY A 197 25.87 -15.63 1.19
C GLY A 197 25.07 -16.12 -0.03
N HIS A 198 24.39 -17.27 0.07
CA HIS A 198 23.59 -17.83 -1.02
C HIS A 198 22.10 -17.52 -0.86
N TYR A 199 21.40 -17.38 -1.98
CA TYR A 199 19.93 -17.26 -2.01
C TYR A 199 19.37 -17.97 -3.24
N GLN A 200 18.13 -18.47 -3.10
CA GLN A 200 17.37 -19.04 -4.19
C GLN A 200 16.71 -17.94 -5.02
N LYS A 201 16.60 -18.15 -6.33
CA LYS A 201 15.94 -17.22 -7.23
C LYS A 201 15.36 -17.93 -8.44
N ILE A 202 14.22 -17.46 -8.92
CA ILE A 202 13.64 -17.89 -10.19
C ILE A 202 13.12 -16.68 -10.98
N THR A 203 13.22 -16.76 -12.30
CA THR A 203 12.60 -15.83 -13.26
C THR A 203 11.61 -16.65 -14.07
N ILE A 204 10.34 -16.25 -14.04
CA ILE A 204 9.25 -17.02 -14.63
C ILE A 204 8.39 -16.12 -15.52
N GLN A 205 7.85 -16.72 -16.57
CA GLN A 205 6.81 -16.14 -17.42
C GLN A 205 5.49 -16.74 -16.97
N VAL A 206 4.60 -15.92 -16.45
CA VAL A 206 3.31 -16.35 -15.90
C VAL A 206 2.18 -15.96 -16.84
N LYS A 207 1.06 -16.68 -16.75
CA LYS A 207 -0.10 -16.42 -17.59
C LYS A 207 -0.82 -15.12 -17.21
N ASP A 208 -1.00 -14.90 -15.92
CA ASP A 208 -1.79 -13.80 -15.35
C ASP A 208 -1.36 -13.55 -13.88
N ALA A 209 -1.95 -12.52 -13.25
CA ALA A 209 -1.62 -12.15 -11.87
C ALA A 209 -1.96 -13.24 -10.84
N ASN A 210 -2.97 -14.08 -11.11
CA ASN A 210 -3.32 -15.20 -10.23
C ASN A 210 -2.27 -16.30 -10.31
N ASP A 211 -1.76 -16.61 -11.50
CA ASP A 211 -0.61 -17.51 -11.66
C ASP A 211 0.63 -16.94 -10.95
N ALA A 212 0.93 -15.65 -11.12
CA ALA A 212 2.03 -14.98 -10.41
C ALA A 212 1.96 -15.16 -8.89
N GLU A 213 0.80 -14.87 -8.29
CA GLU A 213 0.53 -15.02 -6.86
C GLU A 213 0.73 -16.47 -6.41
N ASN A 214 0.18 -17.43 -7.16
CA ASN A 214 0.32 -18.85 -6.85
C ASN A 214 1.77 -19.34 -6.90
N GLN A 215 2.55 -18.90 -7.89
CA GLN A 215 3.98 -19.23 -7.98
C GLN A 215 4.77 -18.57 -6.85
N ALA A 216 4.47 -17.30 -6.53
CA ALA A 216 5.09 -16.57 -5.43
C ALA A 216 4.85 -17.27 -4.10
N ARG A 217 3.61 -17.68 -3.81
CA ARG A 217 3.26 -18.39 -2.57
C ARG A 217 3.92 -19.76 -2.46
N LYS A 218 3.99 -20.52 -3.55
CA LYS A 218 4.72 -21.80 -3.58
C LYS A 218 6.20 -21.60 -3.30
N PHE A 219 6.84 -20.66 -3.99
CA PHE A 219 8.25 -20.33 -3.77
C PHE A 219 8.48 -19.89 -2.33
N CYS A 220 7.65 -18.99 -1.80
CA CYS A 220 7.70 -18.53 -0.42
C CYS A 220 7.65 -19.69 0.58
N LYS A 221 6.66 -20.60 0.46
CA LYS A 221 6.53 -21.78 1.33
C LYS A 221 7.77 -22.69 1.30
N SER A 222 8.44 -22.81 0.15
CA SER A 222 9.67 -23.60 0.01
C SER A 222 10.95 -22.88 0.47
N ASN A 223 10.89 -21.59 0.80
CA ASN A 223 12.06 -20.76 1.16
C ASN A 223 11.84 -20.06 2.50
N ASN A 224 11.71 -20.84 3.58
CA ASN A 224 11.51 -20.35 4.96
C ASN A 224 10.29 -19.42 5.12
N SER A 225 9.26 -19.59 4.28
CA SER A 225 8.05 -18.76 4.26
C SER A 225 8.33 -17.28 4.03
N ILE A 226 9.37 -16.96 3.24
CA ILE A 226 9.72 -15.60 2.81
C ILE A 226 10.06 -15.59 1.31
N ALA A 227 9.56 -14.57 0.61
CA ALA A 227 9.98 -14.28 -0.75
C ALA A 227 9.94 -12.79 -1.06
N GLY A 228 10.96 -12.31 -1.75
CA GLY A 228 10.92 -11.04 -2.48
C GLY A 228 10.31 -11.28 -3.84
N LEU A 229 9.45 -10.36 -4.27
CA LEU A 229 8.80 -10.35 -5.57
C LEU A 229 9.25 -9.11 -6.34
N ALA A 230 9.64 -9.29 -7.60
CA ALA A 230 9.76 -8.19 -8.55
C ALA A 230 9.01 -8.53 -9.85
N CYS A 231 8.13 -7.63 -10.28
CA CYS A 231 7.29 -7.82 -11.46
C CYS A 231 6.87 -6.46 -12.02
N TYR A 232 5.99 -6.48 -13.03
CA TYR A 232 5.55 -5.27 -13.72
C TYR A 232 6.69 -4.36 -14.22
N PRO A 233 7.69 -4.90 -14.95
CA PRO A 233 8.69 -4.03 -15.58
C PRO A 233 8.01 -3.18 -16.65
N MET A 234 8.15 -1.87 -16.50
CA MET A 234 7.51 -0.84 -17.31
C MET A 234 8.44 0.33 -17.54
N GLN A 235 8.03 1.29 -18.36
CA GLN A 235 8.62 2.61 -18.44
C GLN A 235 7.65 3.65 -17.89
N GLY A 236 8.15 4.85 -17.56
CA GLY A 236 7.29 5.96 -17.13
C GLY A 236 6.12 6.20 -18.08
N ALA A 237 6.35 6.10 -19.40
CA ALA A 237 5.31 6.25 -20.42
C ALA A 237 4.12 5.29 -20.21
N ASP A 238 4.33 4.09 -19.68
CA ASP A 238 3.27 3.11 -19.40
C ASP A 238 2.36 3.55 -18.25
N LEU A 239 2.92 4.25 -17.25
CA LEU A 239 2.21 4.88 -16.14
C LEU A 239 1.54 6.21 -16.55
N ASN A 240 1.75 6.62 -17.80
CA ASN A 240 1.22 7.80 -18.45
C ASN A 240 1.70 9.09 -17.74
N CYS A 241 3.02 9.30 -17.84
CA CYS A 241 3.72 10.53 -17.45
C CYS A 241 3.20 11.75 -18.25
N SER A 242 2.20 12.39 -17.65
CA SER A 242 1.83 13.82 -17.68
C SER A 242 1.62 14.58 -19.02
N VAL A 243 0.61 15.46 -18.94
CA VAL A 243 0.33 16.69 -19.72
C VAL A 243 -0.24 16.59 -21.15
N LEU A 244 -0.04 15.51 -21.93
CA LEU A 244 -0.41 15.53 -23.37
C LEU A 244 -1.75 14.90 -23.78
N SER A 245 -2.57 14.43 -22.84
CA SER A 245 -3.86 13.83 -23.20
C SER A 245 -4.87 14.02 -22.07
N GLY A 246 -5.80 14.97 -22.23
CA GLY A 246 -6.95 15.16 -21.33
C GLY A 246 -7.93 13.98 -21.31
N LYS A 247 -7.54 12.81 -21.82
CA LYS A 247 -8.33 11.57 -21.86
C LYS A 247 -7.58 10.34 -21.31
N ASN A 248 -6.31 10.47 -20.90
CA ASN A 248 -5.59 9.35 -20.28
C ASN A 248 -5.60 9.50 -18.75
N TRP A 249 -6.58 8.87 -18.12
CA TRP A 249 -6.64 8.74 -16.67
C TRP A 249 -5.43 7.92 -16.17
N ALA A 250 -4.72 8.39 -15.15
CA ALA A 250 -3.55 7.68 -14.61
C ALA A 250 -3.91 6.26 -14.17
N LYS A 251 -3.12 5.26 -14.60
CA LYS A 251 -3.35 3.81 -14.34
C LYS A 251 -3.06 3.37 -12.89
N PHE A 252 -2.79 4.32 -12.00
CA PHE A 252 -2.53 4.13 -10.58
C PHE A 252 -3.09 5.30 -9.76
N ASN A 253 -3.17 5.13 -8.45
CA ASN A 253 -3.50 6.21 -7.52
C ASN A 253 -2.26 7.06 -7.30
N GLN A 254 -2.34 8.33 -7.71
CA GLN A 254 -1.27 9.30 -7.54
C GLN A 254 -1.34 9.91 -6.14
N TRP A 255 -0.21 10.37 -5.63
CA TRP A 255 -0.10 11.12 -4.38
C TRP A 255 -0.32 10.35 -3.07
N THR A 256 -0.35 9.02 -3.13
CA THR A 256 -0.66 8.18 -1.95
C THR A 256 0.47 8.12 -0.93
N VAL A 257 1.74 8.10 -1.38
CA VAL A 257 2.90 8.18 -0.48
C VAL A 257 2.96 9.54 0.23
N GLY A 258 2.68 10.62 -0.50
CA GLY A 258 2.57 11.96 0.09
C GLY A 258 1.47 12.02 1.13
N LEU A 259 0.30 11.44 0.85
CA LEU A 259 -0.79 11.35 1.82
C LEU A 259 -0.37 10.57 3.07
N ALA A 260 0.27 9.40 2.90
CA ALA A 260 0.81 8.60 3.99
C ALA A 260 1.78 9.42 4.86
N TRP A 261 2.68 10.18 4.26
CA TRP A 261 3.58 11.05 5.03
C TRP A 261 2.82 12.06 5.90
N ASN A 262 1.80 12.74 5.36
CA ASN A 262 1.03 13.76 6.11
C ASN A 262 0.27 13.13 7.30
N LEU A 263 -0.39 12.00 7.04
CA LEU A 263 -1.12 11.26 8.07
C LEU A 263 -0.16 10.77 9.16
N GLY A 264 0.95 10.13 8.78
CA GLY A 264 1.92 9.61 9.73
C GLY A 264 2.67 10.69 10.51
N GLN A 265 2.93 11.86 9.90
CA GLN A 265 3.46 13.01 10.64
C GLN A 265 2.49 13.43 11.74
N ASN A 266 1.21 13.63 11.41
CA ASN A 266 0.22 14.02 12.39
C ASN A 266 0.08 12.98 13.50
N ILE A 267 0.03 11.68 13.14
CA ILE A 267 -0.01 10.56 14.10
C ILE A 267 1.17 10.63 15.08
N LEU A 268 2.40 10.72 14.56
CA LEU A 268 3.61 10.59 15.37
C LEU A 268 3.94 11.85 16.18
N GLU A 269 3.53 13.03 15.72
CA GLU A 269 3.79 14.30 16.40
C GLU A 269 2.65 14.68 17.38
N SER A 270 1.38 14.46 17.01
CA SER A 270 0.25 14.75 17.91
C SER A 270 0.06 13.69 18.98
N LYS A 271 0.24 12.41 18.61
CA LYS A 271 -0.05 11.23 19.45
C LYS A 271 -1.40 11.32 20.14
N ASN A 272 -2.41 11.86 19.44
CA ASN A 272 -3.72 12.12 20.01
C ASN A 272 -4.80 11.71 19.00
N TYR A 273 -5.68 10.79 19.41
CA TYR A 273 -6.74 10.25 18.56
C TYR A 273 -7.69 11.33 18.05
N ASN A 274 -8.15 12.23 18.91
CA ASN A 274 -9.11 13.28 18.52
C ASN A 274 -8.47 14.34 17.62
N ASP A 275 -7.21 14.68 17.84
CA ASP A 275 -6.50 15.63 16.98
C ASP A 275 -6.17 15.02 15.62
N PHE A 276 -5.90 13.70 15.57
CA PHE A 276 -5.81 12.98 14.30
C PHE A 276 -7.13 12.98 13.54
N LEU A 277 -8.27 12.74 14.20
CA LEU A 277 -9.58 12.81 13.55
C LEU A 277 -9.89 14.20 12.97
N LYS A 278 -9.64 15.27 13.75
CA LYS A 278 -9.80 16.65 13.24
C LYS A 278 -8.88 16.92 12.05
N PHE A 279 -7.66 16.39 12.08
CA PHE A 279 -6.73 16.51 10.97
C PHE A 279 -7.24 15.75 9.74
N LEU A 280 -7.71 14.53 9.91
CA LEU A 280 -8.30 13.72 8.85
C LEU A 280 -9.51 14.43 8.20
N ASP A 281 -10.40 15.01 9.01
CA ASP A 281 -11.56 15.79 8.55
C ASP A 281 -11.15 17.07 7.79
N SER A 282 -9.96 17.61 8.07
CA SER A 282 -9.42 18.77 7.36
C SER A 282 -8.86 18.43 5.97
N LEU A 283 -8.64 17.14 5.69
CA LEU A 283 -8.23 16.65 4.37
C LEU A 283 -9.47 16.45 3.49
N SER A 284 -9.29 16.53 2.16
CA SER A 284 -10.35 16.21 1.19
C SER A 284 -10.56 14.68 1.07
N LEU A 285 -10.63 13.97 2.20
CA LEU A 285 -10.89 12.53 2.28
C LEU A 285 -12.26 12.30 2.92
N THR A 286 -13.16 11.66 2.19
CA THR A 286 -14.43 11.22 2.77
C THR A 286 -14.17 10.08 3.75
N SER A 287 -14.31 10.38 5.05
CA SER A 287 -14.04 9.46 6.14
C SER A 287 -15.19 9.44 7.15
N TYR A 288 -15.34 8.32 7.87
CA TYR A 288 -16.34 8.16 8.90
C TYR A 288 -15.79 7.35 10.08
N ILE A 289 -16.15 7.74 11.31
CA ILE A 289 -15.96 6.88 12.48
C ILE A 289 -17.05 5.80 12.41
N LEU A 290 -16.66 4.56 12.11
CA LEU A 290 -17.59 3.43 12.03
C LEU A 290 -17.95 2.92 13.42
N PHE A 291 -16.96 2.85 14.30
CA PHE A 291 -17.12 2.32 15.64
C PHE A 291 -16.01 2.76 16.59
N GLU A 292 -16.33 2.88 17.88
CA GLU A 292 -15.36 3.00 18.95
C GLU A 292 -15.67 1.98 20.04
N GLY A 293 -14.65 1.24 20.46
CA GLY A 293 -14.81 0.18 21.46
C GLY A 293 -13.50 -0.45 21.86
N ILE A 294 -13.58 -1.65 22.43
CA ILE A 294 -12.44 -2.44 22.91
C ILE A 294 -12.33 -3.69 22.03
N ILE A 295 -11.11 -4.04 21.62
CA ILE A 295 -10.87 -5.33 20.96
C ILE A 295 -11.02 -6.44 21.99
N THR A 296 -12.06 -7.26 21.86
CA THR A 296 -12.37 -8.34 22.81
C THR A 296 -11.91 -9.70 22.31
N HIS A 297 -11.83 -9.89 21.00
CA HIS A 297 -11.46 -11.17 20.40
C HIS A 297 -10.81 -11.00 19.03
N LYS A 298 -9.93 -11.94 18.69
CA LYS A 298 -9.40 -12.14 17.35
C LYS A 298 -9.32 -13.64 17.11
N GLU A 299 -9.85 -14.10 15.98
CA GLU A 299 -9.69 -15.47 15.50
C GLU A 299 -9.20 -15.48 14.05
N GLU A 300 -8.40 -16.49 13.72
CA GLU A 300 -7.76 -16.68 12.42
C GLU A 300 -8.00 -18.12 11.92
N ARG A 301 -8.18 -18.26 10.61
CA ARG A 301 -8.39 -19.50 9.86
C ARG A 301 -7.63 -19.39 8.55
N GLU A 302 -7.03 -20.49 8.06
CA GLU A 302 -6.40 -20.50 6.74
C GLU A 302 -7.46 -20.78 5.65
N ILE A 303 -7.57 -19.90 4.65
CA ILE A 303 -8.45 -20.09 3.47
C ILE A 303 -7.63 -19.89 2.21
N SER A 304 -7.62 -20.88 1.31
CA SER A 304 -6.95 -20.79 0.00
C SER A 304 -5.47 -20.35 0.07
N GLY A 305 -4.78 -20.64 1.19
CA GLY A 305 -3.39 -20.23 1.43
C GLY A 305 -3.22 -18.76 1.88
N PHE A 306 -4.29 -18.14 2.37
CA PHE A 306 -4.33 -16.83 2.99
C PHE A 306 -4.83 -16.94 4.43
N ASP A 307 -4.37 -16.04 5.29
CA ASP A 307 -4.91 -15.89 6.64
C ASP A 307 -6.20 -15.08 6.54
N ALA A 308 -7.31 -15.70 6.89
CA ALA A 308 -8.60 -15.04 7.05
C ALA A 308 -8.97 -14.99 8.52
N GLY A 309 -9.64 -13.93 8.93
CA GLY A 309 -9.96 -13.79 10.33
C GLY A 309 -11.14 -12.89 10.61
N LYS A 310 -11.51 -12.90 11.89
CA LYS A 310 -12.54 -12.06 12.45
C LYS A 310 -11.99 -11.34 13.68
N ILE A 311 -12.15 -10.03 13.71
CA ILE A 311 -11.88 -9.19 14.87
C ILE A 311 -13.21 -8.78 15.49
N THR A 312 -13.35 -8.98 16.79
CA THR A 312 -14.51 -8.53 17.56
C THR A 312 -14.14 -7.28 18.35
N VAL A 313 -14.88 -6.21 18.11
CA VAL A 313 -14.77 -4.95 18.86
C VAL A 313 -16.10 -4.67 19.54
N SER A 314 -16.10 -4.41 20.84
CA SER A 314 -17.32 -4.18 21.61
C SER A 314 -17.22 -2.93 22.46
N ASN A 315 -18.34 -2.24 22.63
CA ASN A 315 -18.53 -1.28 23.70
C ASN A 315 -19.71 -1.72 24.58
N ARG A 316 -20.23 -0.83 25.44
CA ARG A 316 -21.32 -1.19 26.37
C ARG A 316 -22.63 -1.59 25.67
N ASN A 317 -22.85 -1.10 24.46
CA ASN A 317 -24.14 -1.19 23.77
C ASN A 317 -24.09 -2.08 22.52
N GLU A 318 -22.94 -2.11 21.85
CA GLU A 318 -22.81 -2.67 20.51
C GLU A 318 -21.58 -3.55 20.36
N THR A 319 -21.69 -4.52 19.44
CA THR A 319 -20.58 -5.37 19.01
C THR A 319 -20.43 -5.28 17.49
N PHE A 320 -19.18 -5.15 17.04
CA PHE A 320 -18.78 -5.13 15.65
C PHE A 320 -17.90 -6.33 15.33
N PHE A 321 -18.17 -6.95 14.19
CA PHE A 321 -17.29 -7.92 13.57
C PHE A 321 -16.61 -7.27 12.37
N ILE A 322 -15.30 -7.46 12.27
CA ILE A 322 -14.51 -7.05 11.13
C ILE A 322 -13.87 -8.31 10.55
N TYR A 323 -14.27 -8.63 9.32
CA TYR A 323 -13.78 -9.78 8.58
C TYR A 323 -12.68 -9.36 7.63
N TYR A 324 -11.62 -10.16 7.57
CA TYR A 324 -10.45 -9.90 6.74
C TYR A 324 -9.92 -11.18 6.09
N LYS A 325 -9.23 -10.99 4.97
CA LYS A 325 -8.35 -11.98 4.32
C LYS A 325 -7.07 -11.23 4.00
N ASN A 326 -6.08 -11.34 4.90
CA ASN A 326 -4.97 -10.40 5.14
C ASN A 326 -5.44 -8.96 5.49
N GLU A 327 -6.29 -8.34 4.67
CA GLU A 327 -6.84 -6.99 4.83
C GLU A 327 -8.33 -7.00 5.20
N GLY A 328 -8.79 -5.98 5.90
CA GLY A 328 -10.20 -5.77 6.25
C GLY A 328 -11.09 -5.62 5.01
N LEU A 329 -12.09 -6.48 4.89
CA LEU A 329 -13.00 -6.56 3.74
C LEU A 329 -14.45 -6.19 4.08
N LEU A 330 -14.90 -6.49 5.30
CA LEU A 330 -16.28 -6.26 5.72
C LEU A 330 -16.32 -5.88 7.20
N ALA A 331 -17.06 -4.82 7.52
CA ALA A 331 -17.46 -4.49 8.88
C ALA A 331 -18.97 -4.68 9.05
N TRP A 332 -19.37 -5.45 10.06
CA TRP A 332 -20.75 -5.77 10.38
C TRP A 332 -21.07 -5.36 11.82
N ASN A 333 -22.12 -4.56 12.03
CA ASN A 333 -22.66 -4.35 13.38
C ASN A 333 -23.60 -5.51 13.72
N VAL A 334 -23.20 -6.31 14.71
CA VAL A 334 -23.92 -7.48 15.19
C VAL A 334 -25.24 -7.10 15.88
N THR A 335 -25.21 -6.02 16.67
CA THR A 335 -26.37 -5.55 17.44
C THR A 335 -27.46 -4.97 16.52
N LYS A 336 -27.07 -4.13 15.57
CA LYS A 336 -27.99 -3.50 14.59
C LYS A 336 -28.32 -4.42 13.41
N LYS A 337 -27.55 -5.50 13.21
CA LYS A 337 -27.66 -6.45 12.10
C LYS A 337 -27.57 -5.78 10.73
N CYS A 338 -26.53 -4.97 10.53
CA CYS A 338 -26.31 -4.26 9.27
C CYS A 338 -24.82 -4.12 8.93
N TYR A 339 -24.53 -3.93 7.64
CA TYR A 339 -23.20 -3.57 7.17
C TYR A 339 -22.84 -2.16 7.62
N ALA A 340 -21.62 -1.99 8.10
CA ALA A 340 -21.03 -0.69 8.44
C ALA A 340 -20.02 -0.23 7.37
N ALA A 341 -19.31 -1.17 6.74
CA ALA A 341 -18.40 -0.92 5.62
C ALA A 341 -18.13 -2.20 4.84
N MET A 342 -17.75 -2.07 3.55
CA MET A 342 -17.31 -3.17 2.71
C MET A 342 -16.30 -2.70 1.67
N GLY A 343 -15.39 -3.59 1.25
CA GLY A 343 -14.46 -3.31 0.15
C GLY A 343 -15.19 -2.93 -1.15
N PRO A 344 -14.65 -2.02 -1.98
CA PRO A 344 -13.29 -1.46 -1.92
C PRO A 344 -13.01 -0.40 -0.84
N ASP A 345 -14.02 0.08 -0.09
CA ASP A 345 -13.80 1.06 0.98
C ASP A 345 -12.90 0.48 2.08
N SER A 346 -12.02 1.30 2.65
CA SER A 346 -11.02 0.85 3.64
C SER A 346 -11.60 0.85 5.05
N ILE A 347 -11.26 -0.17 5.83
CA ILE A 347 -11.59 -0.32 7.25
C ILE A 347 -10.28 -0.23 8.02
N ASN A 348 -10.05 0.90 8.70
CA ASN A 348 -8.76 1.24 9.27
C ASN A 348 -8.84 1.33 10.79
N PHE A 349 -7.73 1.00 11.46
CA PHE A 349 -7.69 0.91 12.91
C PHE A 349 -6.76 1.96 13.52
N LEU A 350 -7.17 2.52 14.66
CA LEU A 350 -6.35 3.41 15.48
C LEU A 350 -6.57 3.10 16.96
N THR A 351 -5.51 3.11 17.75
CA THR A 351 -5.64 3.11 19.21
C THR A 351 -6.17 4.46 19.68
N LYS A 352 -7.09 4.47 20.65
CA LYS A 352 -7.58 5.73 21.24
C LYS A 352 -6.53 6.43 22.10
N LYS A 353 -5.58 5.67 22.65
CA LYS A 353 -4.53 6.18 23.55
C LYS A 353 -3.61 7.19 22.86
N ASN A 354 -3.16 6.91 21.65
CA ASN A 354 -2.10 7.68 20.99
C ASN A 354 -2.25 7.78 19.46
N ALA A 355 -3.42 7.45 18.90
CA ALA A 355 -3.64 7.39 17.45
C ALA A 355 -2.69 6.43 16.72
N GLN A 356 -2.19 5.39 17.39
CA GLN A 356 -1.30 4.43 16.74
C GLN A 356 -2.12 3.61 15.72
N PRO A 357 -1.78 3.66 14.43
CA PRO A 357 -2.36 2.78 13.44
C PRO A 357 -1.77 1.39 13.59
N PHE A 358 -2.53 0.38 13.21
CA PHE A 358 -2.08 -1.00 13.27
C PHE A 358 -2.78 -1.86 12.22
N SER A 359 -2.11 -2.94 11.84
CA SER A 359 -2.65 -3.99 10.98
C SER A 359 -3.29 -5.11 11.82
N ASN A 360 -3.99 -6.02 11.16
CA ASN A 360 -4.53 -7.24 11.74
C ASN A 360 -3.42 -8.09 12.38
N ALA A 361 -2.21 -8.08 11.81
CA ALA A 361 -1.04 -8.82 12.30
C ALA A 361 -0.44 -8.24 13.60
N ASP A 362 -0.77 -6.99 13.94
CA ASP A 362 -0.29 -6.36 15.18
C ASP A 362 -1.17 -6.74 16.40
N ILE A 363 -2.40 -7.17 16.16
CA ILE A 363 -3.38 -7.49 17.21
C ILE A 363 -3.02 -8.81 17.89
N ASN A 364 -2.83 -8.74 19.21
CA ASN A 364 -2.49 -9.85 20.10
C ASN A 364 -1.27 -10.66 19.62
N SER A 365 -0.29 -9.96 19.04
CA SER A 365 0.99 -10.51 18.63
C SER A 365 1.94 -10.65 19.82
N ASP A 366 3.04 -11.40 19.66
CA ASP A 366 4.03 -11.60 20.72
C ASP A 366 4.72 -10.26 21.08
N PRO A 367 4.50 -9.70 22.28
CA PRO A 367 5.08 -8.40 22.67
C PRO A 367 6.61 -8.46 22.83
N GLY A 368 7.21 -9.64 22.96
CA GLY A 368 8.66 -9.83 22.96
C GLY A 368 9.29 -9.66 21.59
N LYS A 369 8.50 -9.83 20.52
CA LYS A 369 8.93 -9.70 19.11
C LYS A 369 8.38 -8.46 18.43
N ASN A 370 7.10 -8.15 18.63
CA ASN A 370 6.42 -7.01 18.05
C ASN A 370 6.38 -5.83 19.05
N PRO A 371 7.18 -4.79 18.84
CA PRO A 371 7.20 -3.63 19.74
C PRO A 371 5.96 -2.74 19.67
N GLU A 372 5.15 -2.87 18.61
CA GLU A 372 3.92 -2.10 18.39
C GLU A 372 2.69 -3.02 18.54
N ASN A 373 2.82 -4.13 19.27
CA ASN A 373 1.72 -5.05 19.56
C ASN A 373 0.49 -4.33 20.16
N ILE A 374 -0.69 -4.78 19.76
CA ILE A 374 -1.99 -4.32 20.25
C ILE A 374 -2.68 -5.45 21.04
N PRO A 375 -2.56 -5.49 22.38
CA PRO A 375 -3.20 -6.52 23.18
C PRO A 375 -4.73 -6.50 23.07
N LEU A 376 -5.37 -7.65 23.31
CA LEU A 376 -6.80 -7.66 23.63
C LEU A 376 -7.08 -6.77 24.85
N GLY A 377 -8.24 -6.12 24.88
CA GLY A 377 -8.57 -5.10 25.87
C GLY A 377 -8.16 -3.68 25.47
N THR A 378 -7.49 -3.48 24.34
CA THR A 378 -7.13 -2.14 23.85
C THR A 378 -8.35 -1.37 23.33
N GLU A 379 -8.51 -0.12 23.76
CA GLU A 379 -9.50 0.82 23.21
C GLU A 379 -9.07 1.34 21.83
N VAL A 380 -9.97 1.21 20.86
CA VAL A 380 -9.71 1.50 19.45
C VAL A 380 -10.87 2.26 18.80
N GLY A 381 -10.52 3.04 17.78
CA GLY A 381 -11.44 3.60 16.81
C GLY A 381 -11.29 2.87 15.47
N ILE A 382 -12.43 2.57 14.86
CA ILE A 382 -12.54 1.97 13.53
C ILE A 382 -12.98 3.04 12.55
N ILE A 383 -12.12 3.38 11.59
CA ILE A 383 -12.31 4.50 10.67
C ILE A 383 -12.50 3.97 9.25
N GLY A 384 -13.63 4.29 8.65
CA GLY A 384 -13.92 4.00 7.25
C GLY A 384 -13.40 5.10 6.34
N LEU A 385 -12.73 4.74 5.25
CA LEU A 385 -12.35 5.68 4.19
C LEU A 385 -12.99 5.25 2.88
N CYS A 386 -13.59 6.21 2.17
CA CYS A 386 -14.11 5.93 0.83
C CYS A 386 -12.98 5.54 -0.13
N ALA A 387 -13.22 4.50 -0.92
CA ALA A 387 -12.34 4.05 -1.97
C ALA A 387 -12.10 5.15 -3.01
N TYR A 388 -10.92 5.14 -3.62
CA TYR A 388 -10.68 5.92 -4.83
C TYR A 388 -11.67 5.47 -5.91
N GLU A 389 -12.18 6.41 -6.70
CA GLU A 389 -13.14 6.14 -7.79
C GLU A 389 -12.64 5.04 -8.74
N LYS A 390 -11.33 5.03 -9.02
CA LYS A 390 -10.66 4.00 -9.84
C LYS A 390 -10.86 2.57 -9.33
N LEU A 391 -11.06 2.38 -8.02
CA LEU A 391 -11.26 1.07 -7.40
C LEU A 391 -12.72 0.60 -7.43
N GLN A 392 -13.65 1.50 -7.79
CA GLN A 392 -15.06 1.16 -7.98
C GLN A 392 -15.35 0.61 -9.38
N ASP A 393 -14.30 0.27 -10.14
CA ASP A 393 -14.41 -0.51 -11.38
C ASP A 393 -15.15 -1.82 -11.14
N THR A 394 -16.02 -2.21 -12.08
CA THR A 394 -16.89 -3.38 -11.92
C THR A 394 -16.10 -4.68 -11.72
N VAL A 395 -14.93 -4.84 -12.35
CA VAL A 395 -14.09 -6.03 -12.18
C VAL A 395 -13.53 -6.08 -10.75
N LEU A 396 -13.01 -4.96 -10.25
CA LEU A 396 -12.48 -4.87 -8.89
C LEU A 396 -13.56 -5.08 -7.84
N VAL A 397 -14.72 -4.43 -8.01
CA VAL A 397 -15.87 -4.59 -7.12
C VAL A 397 -16.29 -6.06 -7.04
N ASN A 398 -16.35 -6.76 -8.16
CA ASN A 398 -16.69 -8.19 -8.17
C ASN A 398 -15.64 -9.05 -7.47
N LEU A 399 -14.34 -8.72 -7.60
CA LEU A 399 -13.27 -9.41 -6.86
C LEU A 399 -13.38 -9.16 -5.36
N PHE A 400 -13.71 -7.95 -4.92
CA PHE A 400 -13.98 -7.65 -3.51
C PHE A 400 -15.16 -8.44 -2.96
N LEU A 401 -16.29 -8.48 -3.69
CA LEU A 401 -17.47 -9.25 -3.28
C LEU A 401 -17.16 -10.75 -3.20
N SER A 402 -16.41 -11.29 -4.16
CA SER A 402 -15.94 -12.67 -4.12
C SER A 402 -15.07 -12.97 -2.89
N ASN A 403 -14.14 -12.05 -2.56
CA ASN A 403 -13.28 -12.20 -1.38
C ASN A 403 -14.08 -12.08 -0.08
N ILE A 404 -15.08 -11.18 -0.01
CA ILE A 404 -16.00 -11.09 1.13
C ILE A 404 -16.77 -12.41 1.29
N GLN A 405 -17.32 -12.95 0.21
CA GLN A 405 -18.05 -14.22 0.23
C GLN A 405 -17.17 -15.38 0.70
N GLU A 406 -15.95 -15.52 0.17
CA GLU A 406 -14.99 -16.54 0.60
C GLU A 406 -14.65 -16.40 2.09
N THR A 407 -14.42 -15.16 2.55
CA THR A 407 -14.11 -14.87 3.96
C THR A 407 -15.28 -15.24 4.87
N LEU A 408 -16.51 -14.82 4.54
CA LEU A 408 -17.70 -15.16 5.32
C LEU A 408 -18.00 -16.66 5.33
N ALA A 409 -17.71 -17.37 4.23
CA ALA A 409 -17.89 -18.82 4.15
C ALA A 409 -17.01 -19.59 5.14
N ALA A 410 -15.90 -19.00 5.61
CA ALA A 410 -15.10 -19.58 6.67
C ALA A 410 -15.64 -19.31 8.07
N PHE A 411 -16.67 -18.46 8.25
CA PHE A 411 -17.34 -18.20 9.53
C PHE A 411 -18.86 -18.43 9.43
N PRO A 412 -19.32 -19.63 9.01
CA PRO A 412 -20.74 -19.89 8.76
C PRO A 412 -21.61 -19.76 10.02
N GLU A 413 -21.03 -19.95 11.20
CA GLU A 413 -21.69 -19.83 12.50
C GLU A 413 -22.14 -18.41 12.84
N ASP A 414 -21.57 -17.39 12.20
CA ASP A 414 -21.94 -15.99 12.46
C ASP A 414 -23.24 -15.59 11.73
N HIS A 415 -23.69 -16.40 10.75
CA HIS A 415 -24.92 -16.17 9.98
C HIS A 415 -25.03 -14.78 9.33
N ILE A 416 -23.90 -14.23 8.88
CA ILE A 416 -23.85 -12.92 8.22
C ILE A 416 -24.42 -13.04 6.80
N PRO A 417 -25.37 -12.17 6.40
CA PRO A 417 -25.84 -12.13 5.02
C PRO A 417 -24.68 -11.81 4.07
N ILE A 418 -24.58 -12.53 2.95
CA ILE A 418 -23.62 -12.23 1.89
C ILE A 418 -24.17 -11.03 1.09
N PRO A 419 -23.38 -9.96 0.88
CA PRO A 419 -23.86 -8.81 0.12
C PRO A 419 -24.04 -9.17 -1.36
N ASP A 420 -25.23 -8.92 -1.91
CA ASP A 420 -25.54 -9.15 -3.33
C ASP A 420 -24.88 -8.12 -4.27
N SER A 421 -24.53 -6.95 -3.73
CA SER A 421 -23.89 -5.87 -4.47
C SER A 421 -23.06 -4.99 -3.53
N TYR A 422 -22.11 -4.26 -4.10
CA TYR A 422 -21.34 -3.27 -3.35
C TYR A 422 -22.22 -2.08 -2.98
N ILE A 423 -22.18 -1.71 -1.71
CA ILE A 423 -22.84 -0.52 -1.17
C ILE A 423 -21.75 0.41 -0.66
N SER A 424 -21.64 1.59 -1.27
CA SER A 424 -20.61 2.56 -0.88
C SER A 424 -20.72 2.94 0.59
N LEU A 425 -19.57 3.23 1.20
CA LEU A 425 -19.49 3.68 2.59
C LEU A 425 -20.39 4.89 2.86
N THR A 426 -20.46 5.85 1.94
CA THR A 426 -21.34 7.03 2.10
C THR A 426 -22.82 6.63 2.14
N ALA A 427 -23.23 5.66 1.32
CA ALA A 427 -24.60 5.14 1.34
C ALA A 427 -24.88 4.37 2.65
N LEU A 428 -23.96 3.50 3.09
CA LEU A 428 -24.08 2.78 4.37
C LEU A 428 -24.22 3.75 5.55
N MET A 429 -23.35 4.76 5.64
CA MET A 429 -23.37 5.71 6.75
C MET A 429 -24.60 6.62 6.75
N SER A 430 -25.17 6.91 5.57
CA SER A 430 -26.44 7.65 5.45
C SER A 430 -27.63 6.88 6.02
N HIS A 431 -27.57 5.55 6.05
CA HIS A 431 -28.55 4.69 6.70
C HIS A 431 -28.24 4.46 8.17
N TYR A 432 -26.96 4.38 8.52
CA TYR A 432 -26.50 4.04 9.86
C TYR A 432 -26.71 5.16 10.89
N ASN A 433 -26.65 6.41 10.45
CA ASN A 433 -26.83 7.61 11.28
C ASN A 433 -28.29 8.07 11.40
N LYS A 434 -29.24 7.37 10.75
CA LYS A 434 -30.68 7.53 10.96
C LYS A 434 -31.15 6.58 12.05
#